data_AF-A0A344TF02-F1
#
_entry.id   AF-A0A344TF02-F1
#
_cell.length_a   1.000
_cell.length_b   1.000
_cell.length_c   1.000
_cell.angle_alpha   90.00
_cell.angle_beta   90.00
_cell.angle_gamma   90.00
#
_symmetry.space_group_name_H-M   'P 1'
#
loop_
_entity.id
_entity.type
_entity.pdbx_description
1 polymer ?
#
loop_
_entity_poly.entity_id
_entity_poly.type
_entity_poly.pdbx_seq_one_letter_code
_entity_poly.pdbx_strand_id
1 'polypeptide(L)'
;MLLGQESLKAYLCPSLKAYLSKEKAMPKFEYKVIEFKPGGFWGTKLDAVDIETQLNKMGEDGWELLNSLDTNEYNGATKKLLFIFKRLSEF
;
A
#
# COMPACT_ATOMS: atom_id res chain seq x y z
N MET A 1 -34.81 -19.29 15.86
CA MET A 1 -34.92 -17.81 16.02
C MET A 1 -33.88 -17.16 15.13
N LEU A 2 -34.16 -17.06 13.82
CA LEU A 2 -33.31 -16.43 12.79
C LEU A 2 -34.23 -15.66 11.83
N LEU A 3 -34.98 -14.69 12.36
CA LEU A 3 -35.91 -13.85 11.58
C LEU A 3 -35.54 -12.36 11.72
N GLY A 4 -34.24 -12.05 11.79
CA GLY A 4 -33.77 -10.70 12.15
C GLY A 4 -33.18 -9.87 11.01
N GLN A 5 -32.61 -10.49 9.97
CA GLN A 5 -31.86 -9.75 8.94
C GLN A 5 -32.57 -9.66 7.59
N GLU A 6 -33.37 -10.66 7.23
CA GLU A 6 -34.07 -10.68 5.93
C GLU A 6 -35.30 -9.76 5.91
N SER A 7 -35.94 -9.51 7.07
CA SER A 7 -37.11 -8.61 7.16
C SER A 7 -36.76 -7.13 6.98
N LEU A 8 -35.55 -6.70 7.37
CA LEU A 8 -35.15 -5.29 7.33
C LEU A 8 -34.84 -4.80 5.90
N LYS A 9 -34.37 -5.67 5.01
CA LYS A 9 -34.08 -5.32 3.61
C LYS A 9 -35.34 -4.92 2.83
N ALA A 10 -36.51 -5.45 3.21
CA ALA A 10 -37.78 -5.14 2.57
C ALA A 10 -38.20 -3.67 2.79
N TYR A 11 -37.90 -3.11 3.97
CA TYR A 11 -38.31 -1.76 4.38
C TYR A 11 -37.32 -0.64 4.02
N LEU A 12 -36.17 -0.96 3.43
CA LEU A 12 -35.25 0.08 2.95
C LEU A 12 -35.91 0.83 1.78
N CYS A 13 -35.96 2.16 1.88
CA CYS A 13 -36.50 2.97 0.81
C CYS A 13 -35.63 2.83 -0.46
N PRO A 14 -36.19 3.07 -1.66
CA PRO A 14 -35.49 2.85 -2.92
C PRO A 14 -34.15 3.60 -3.03
N SER A 15 -34.02 4.78 -2.43
CA SER A 15 -32.77 5.55 -2.44
C SER A 15 -31.69 4.91 -1.54
N LEU A 16 -32.06 4.33 -0.40
CA LEU A 16 -31.12 3.61 0.47
C LEU A 16 -30.74 2.25 -0.13
N LYS A 17 -31.67 1.58 -0.81
CA LYS A 17 -31.35 0.39 -1.62
C LYS A 17 -30.37 0.72 -2.75
N ALA A 18 -30.58 1.84 -3.45
CA ALA A 18 -29.66 2.30 -4.49
C ALA A 18 -28.31 2.74 -3.93
N TYR A 19 -28.26 3.32 -2.73
CA TYR A 19 -27.01 3.71 -2.06
C TYR A 19 -26.20 2.49 -1.58
N LEU A 20 -26.89 1.46 -1.05
CA LEU A 20 -26.27 0.19 -0.64
C LEU A 20 -25.92 -0.70 -1.84
N SER A 21 -26.71 -0.67 -2.93
CA SER A 21 -26.36 -1.35 -4.19
C SER A 21 -25.25 -0.64 -4.95
N LYS A 22 -25.08 0.66 -4.72
CA LYS A 22 -23.88 1.43 -5.04
C LYS A 22 -22.82 1.18 -3.98
N GLU A 23 -22.65 -0.09 -3.64
CA GLU A 23 -21.53 -0.62 -2.86
C GLU A 23 -20.28 -0.10 -3.57
N LYS A 24 -19.68 0.93 -2.99
CA LYS A 24 -18.52 1.61 -3.54
C LYS A 24 -17.49 0.51 -3.73
N ALA A 25 -17.26 0.10 -4.98
CA ALA A 25 -16.27 -0.92 -5.30
C ALA A 25 -15.01 -0.55 -4.53
N MET A 26 -14.61 -1.41 -3.59
CA MET A 26 -13.49 -1.10 -2.71
C MET A 26 -12.32 -0.73 -3.62
N PRO A 27 -11.68 0.44 -3.40
CA PRO A 27 -10.57 0.84 -4.24
C PRO A 27 -9.56 -0.29 -4.23
N LYS A 28 -9.27 -0.82 -5.42
CA LYS A 28 -8.20 -1.80 -5.58
C LYS A 28 -6.88 -1.05 -5.50
N PHE A 29 -5.88 -1.68 -4.93
CA PHE A 29 -4.54 -1.11 -4.80
C PHE A 29 -3.52 -2.00 -5.47
N GLU A 30 -2.58 -1.38 -6.17
CA GLU A 30 -1.33 -2.03 -6.54
C GLU A 30 -0.27 -1.73 -5.49
N TYR A 31 0.60 -2.71 -5.24
CA TYR A 31 1.70 -2.58 -4.27
C TYR A 31 3.04 -2.79 -4.96
N LYS A 32 4.03 -1.99 -4.57
CA LYS A 32 5.41 -2.11 -5.04
C LYS A 32 6.35 -2.11 -3.85
N VAL A 33 7.36 -2.97 -3.91
CA VAL A 33 8.40 -3.07 -2.87
C VAL A 33 9.75 -2.78 -3.53
N ILE A 34 10.51 -1.84 -2.95
CA ILE A 34 11.86 -1.49 -3.40
C ILE A 34 12.84 -1.86 -2.29
N GLU A 35 13.90 -2.59 -2.63
CA GLU A 35 14.97 -2.97 -1.71
C GLU A 35 16.24 -2.15 -1.97
N PHE A 36 16.80 -1.58 -0.91
CA PHE A 36 18.14 -0.98 -0.89
C PHE A 36 19.06 -1.86 -0.05
N LYS A 37 20.16 -2.32 -0.63
CA LYS A 37 21.19 -3.10 0.08
C LYS A 37 22.46 -2.25 0.22
N PRO A 38 22.98 -2.05 1.43
CA PRO A 38 24.33 -1.52 1.60
C PRO A 38 25.32 -2.50 0.96
N GLY A 39 26.17 -2.03 0.03
CA GLY A 39 27.25 -2.85 -0.54
C GLY A 39 26.91 -3.70 -1.77
N GLY A 40 25.80 -3.43 -2.47
CA GLY A 40 25.50 -4.00 -3.80
C GLY A 40 26.17 -3.25 -4.96
N PHE A 41 25.82 -3.60 -6.22
CA PHE A 41 26.44 -3.18 -7.50
C PHE A 41 26.70 -1.66 -7.70
N TRP A 42 26.16 -0.79 -6.84
CA TRP A 42 26.30 0.67 -6.89
C TRP A 42 26.87 1.30 -5.60
N GLY A 43 27.66 0.57 -4.81
CA GLY A 43 28.51 1.17 -3.79
C GLY A 43 28.16 0.84 -2.34
N THR A 44 29.19 0.97 -1.50
CA THR A 44 29.27 0.55 -0.10
C THR A 44 28.54 1.46 0.89
N LYS A 45 27.87 2.51 0.41
CA LYS A 45 27.15 3.45 1.26
C LYS A 45 25.73 3.63 0.76
N LEU A 46 24.80 3.48 1.69
CA LEU A 46 23.40 3.79 1.51
C LEU A 46 23.30 5.32 1.51
N ASP A 47 23.42 5.95 0.34
CA ASP A 47 23.39 7.41 0.22
C ASP A 47 21.94 7.89 0.34
N ALA A 48 21.73 8.90 1.20
CA ALA A 48 20.43 9.53 1.36
C ALA A 48 19.93 10.13 0.03
N VAL A 49 20.84 10.68 -0.78
CA VAL A 49 20.50 11.29 -2.08
C VAL A 49 19.91 10.27 -3.06
N ASP A 50 20.45 9.05 -3.09
CA ASP A 50 19.94 8.00 -3.97
C ASP A 50 18.56 7.51 -3.53
N ILE A 51 18.34 7.41 -2.22
CA ILE A 51 17.04 7.05 -1.65
C ILE A 51 16.03 8.14 -1.97
N GLU A 52 16.34 9.40 -1.66
CA GLU A 52 15.49 10.56 -1.95
C GLU A 52 15.12 10.64 -3.43
N THR A 53 16.10 10.45 -4.32
CA THR A 53 15.88 10.42 -5.77
C THR A 53 14.86 9.35 -6.17
N GLN A 54 14.96 8.15 -5.60
CA GLN A 54 14.01 7.08 -5.89
C GLN A 54 12.64 7.28 -5.24
N LEU A 55 12.58 7.80 -4.01
CA LEU A 55 11.32 8.14 -3.36
C LEU A 55 10.55 9.21 -4.14
N ASN A 56 11.26 10.25 -4.61
CA ASN A 56 10.68 11.31 -5.44
C ASN A 56 10.17 10.75 -6.78
N LYS A 57 10.96 9.92 -7.45
CA LYS A 57 10.53 9.25 -8.69
C LYS A 57 9.27 8.40 -8.48
N MET A 58 9.18 7.67 -7.36
CA MET A 58 7.96 6.92 -7.04
C MET A 58 6.75 7.84 -6.84
N GLY A 59 6.94 8.98 -6.19
CA GLY A 59 5.91 10.02 -6.06
C GLY A 59 5.45 10.57 -7.41
N GLU A 60 6.39 10.87 -8.31
CA GLU A 60 6.10 11.31 -9.70
C GLU A 60 5.31 10.25 -10.48
N ASP A 61 5.62 8.96 -10.28
CA ASP A 61 4.93 7.81 -10.89
C ASP A 61 3.55 7.51 -10.24
N GLY A 62 3.10 8.34 -9.29
CA GLY A 62 1.82 8.22 -8.61
C GLY A 62 1.77 7.18 -7.48
N TRP A 63 2.93 6.75 -6.98
CA TRP A 63 3.03 5.84 -5.84
C TRP A 63 3.07 6.61 -4.52
N GLU A 64 2.30 6.14 -3.54
CA GLU A 64 2.29 6.64 -2.16
C GLU A 64 3.14 5.71 -1.28
N LEU A 65 4.10 6.27 -0.54
CA LEU A 65 4.88 5.51 0.43
C LEU A 65 3.99 5.08 1.60
N LEU A 66 3.88 3.77 1.82
CA LEU A 66 3.06 3.18 2.87
C LEU A 66 3.87 2.81 4.11
N ASN A 67 5.06 2.23 3.91
CA ASN A 67 5.91 1.81 5.02
C ASN A 67 7.39 1.73 4.60
N SER A 68 8.28 1.91 5.56
CA SER A 68 9.72 1.68 5.45
C SER A 68 10.15 0.68 6.52
N LEU A 69 10.87 -0.36 6.13
CA LEU A 69 11.35 -1.42 7.02
C LEU A 69 12.85 -1.58 6.85
N ASP A 70 13.57 -1.66 7.96
CA ASP A 70 14.95 -2.15 7.98
C ASP A 70 14.96 -3.64 8.32
N THR A 71 15.79 -4.41 7.60
CA THR A 71 16.09 -5.79 7.97
C THR A 71 17.48 -5.82 8.57
N ASN A 72 17.59 -6.38 9.77
CA ASN A 72 18.85 -6.48 10.50
C ASN A 72 19.47 -7.88 10.30
N GLU A 73 20.78 -7.93 10.13
CA GLU A 73 21.57 -9.15 10.25
C GLU A 73 21.83 -9.50 11.72
N TYR A 74 22.08 -10.78 11.99
CA TYR A 74 22.54 -11.25 13.29
C TYR A 74 23.77 -10.40 13.71
N ASN A 75 23.71 -9.77 14.88
CA ASN A 75 24.65 -8.74 15.41
C ASN A 75 24.32 -7.26 15.14
N GLY A 76 23.09 -6.92 14.72
CA GLY A 76 22.59 -5.53 14.77
C GLY A 76 23.05 -4.62 13.63
N ALA A 77 23.64 -5.17 12.57
CA ALA A 77 23.92 -4.44 11.34
C ALA A 77 22.68 -4.44 10.43
N THR A 78 22.27 -3.28 9.91
CA THR A 78 21.18 -3.20 8.93
C THR A 78 21.63 -3.82 7.60
N LYS A 79 21.00 -4.93 7.21
CA LYS A 79 21.27 -5.67 5.98
C LYS A 79 20.64 -5.01 4.76
N LYS A 80 19.41 -4.50 4.90
CA LYS A 80 18.67 -3.86 3.79
C LYS A 80 17.61 -2.91 4.32
N LEU A 81 17.30 -1.88 3.54
CA LEU A 81 16.07 -1.11 3.68
C LEU A 81 15.06 -1.56 2.63
N LEU A 82 13.79 -1.65 3.03
CA LEU A 82 12.66 -1.94 2.17
C LEU A 82 11.68 -0.79 2.27
N PHE A 83 11.21 -0.33 1.11
CA PHE A 83 10.13 0.66 1.03
C PHE A 83 8.94 0.01 0.33
N ILE A 84 7.78 0.07 0.98
CA ILE A 84 6.51 -0.46 0.48
C ILE A 84 5.67 0.72 0.04
N PHE A 85 5.21 0.68 -1.20
CA PHE A 85 4.34 1.68 -1.80
C PHE A 85 2.99 1.09 -2.17
N LYS A 86 1.97 1.94 -2.22
CA LYS A 86 0.67 1.63 -2.81
C LYS A 86 0.29 2.68 -3.86
N ARG A 87 -0.55 2.31 -4.81
CA ARG A 87 -1.30 3.27 -5.65
C ARG A 87 -2.68 2.72 -5.96
N LEU A 88 -3.61 3.59 -6.33
CA LEU A 88 -4.92 3.14 -6.84
C LEU A 88 -4.70 2.31 -8.10
N SER A 89 -5.33 1.14 -8.13
CA SER A 89 -5.30 0.24 -9.27
C SER A 89 -6.38 0.67 -10.26
N GLU A 90 -5.99 0.84 -11.51
CA GLU A 90 -6.91 1.17 -12.62
C GLU A 90 -7.56 -0.08 -13.26
N PHE A 91 -7.40 -1.27 -12.65
CA PHE A 91 -7.82 -2.57 -13.18
C PHE A 91 -9.18 -3.08 -12.66
#